data_AF-W9KVU1-F1
#
_entry.id   AF-W9KVU1-F1
#
_cell.length_a   1.000
_cell.length_b   1.000
_cell.length_c   1.000
_cell.angle_alpha   90.00
_cell.angle_beta   90.00
_cell.angle_gamma   90.00
#
_symmetry.space_group_name_H-M   'P 1'
#
loop_
_entity.id
_entity.type
_entity.pdbx_description
1 polymer ?
#
loop_
_entity_poly.entity_id
_entity_poly.type
_entity_poly.pdbx_seq_one_letter_code
_entity_poly.pdbx_strand_id
1 'polypeptide(L)'
;MMSFSQLGGIVSSNIYIAGQAPTYPGGFGTSLGMLVVCGIIWPLVYRFNLKGIYRKRAAIPLEEIQAKYTEQQLSELGDCSPLFRYST
;
A
#
# COMPACT_ATOMS: atom_id res chain seq x y z
N MET A 1 18.43 -6.73 16.95
CA MET A 1 17.44 -6.75 15.85
C MET A 1 17.66 -5.51 15.01
N MET A 2 17.98 -5.67 13.72
CA MET A 2 18.01 -4.54 12.78
C MET A 2 16.57 -4.24 12.36
N SER A 3 16.08 -3.03 12.63
CA SER A 3 14.76 -2.60 12.18
C SER A 3 14.80 -2.36 10.67
N PHE A 4 13.72 -2.66 9.95
CA PHE A 4 13.66 -2.51 8.48
C PHE A 4 13.98 -1.08 8.01
N SER A 5 13.70 -0.08 8.86
CA SER A 5 14.04 1.32 8.62
C SER A 5 15.55 1.57 8.46
N GLN A 6 16.40 0.76 9.10
CA GLN A 6 17.86 0.90 9.03
C GLN A 6 18.42 0.46 7.68
N LEU A 7 17.78 -0.51 7.02
CA LEU A 7 18.16 -0.97 5.68
C LEU A 7 17.99 0.15 4.64
N GLY A 8 16.91 0.93 4.74
CA GLY A 8 16.68 2.08 3.88
C GLY A 8 17.80 3.13 3.98
N GLY A 9 18.26 3.41 5.20
CA GLY A 9 19.36 4.34 5.46
C GLY A 9 20.70 3.87 4.88
N ILE A 10 21.00 2.57 4.98
CA ILE A 10 22.25 2.00 4.43
C ILE A 10 22.27 2.10 2.90
N VAL A 11 21.14 1.80 2.25
CA VAL A 11 21.01 1.91 0.79
C VAL A 11 21.13 3.37 0.35
N SER A 12 20.45 4.31 1.03
CA SER A 12 20.52 5.73 0.68
C SER A 12 21.90 6.36 0.89
N SER A 13 22.74 5.79 1.75
CA SER A 13 24.10 6.31 1.98
C SER A 13 25.10 5.90 0.88
N ASN A 14 24.76 4.92 0.03
CA ASN A 14 25.69 4.33 -0.96
C ASN A 14 25.25 4.51 -2.43
N ILE A 15 24.23 5.33 -2.70
CA ILE A 15 23.71 5.54 -4.06
C ILE A 15 24.61 6.41 -4.96
N TYR A 16 25.46 7.27 -4.39
CA TYR A 16 26.39 8.12 -5.15
C TYR A 16 27.80 7.51 -5.15
N ILE A 17 28.11 6.77 -6.22
CA ILE A 17 29.41 6.11 -6.39
C ILE A 17 30.41 7.12 -6.95
N ALA A 18 31.53 7.35 -6.25
CA ALA A 18 32.57 8.32 -6.64
C ALA A 18 33.09 8.13 -8.09
N GLY A 19 33.13 6.89 -8.60
CA GLY A 19 33.54 6.58 -9.98
C GLY A 19 32.54 7.01 -11.07
N GLN A 20 31.34 7.49 -10.70
CA GLN A 20 30.33 7.99 -11.63
C GLN A 20 30.27 9.54 -11.66
N ALA A 21 31.24 10.21 -11.04
CA ALA A 21 31.37 11.66 -11.13
C ALA A 21 31.57 12.11 -12.60
N PRO A 22 31.07 13.30 -13.01
CA PRO A 22 30.35 14.29 -12.20
C PRO A 22 28.81 14.12 -12.19
N THR A 23 28.26 13.27 -13.07
CA THR A 23 26.82 13.23 -13.34
C THR A 23 26.06 12.19 -12.49
N TYR A 24 26.75 11.20 -11.92
CA TYR A 24 26.19 10.16 -11.03
C TYR A 24 24.85 9.54 -11.51
N PRO A 25 24.78 9.03 -12.76
CA PRO A 25 23.54 8.51 -13.34
C PRO A 25 22.87 7.42 -12.49
N GLY A 26 23.62 6.57 -11.80
CA GLY A 26 23.07 5.52 -10.92
C GLY A 26 22.40 6.07 -9.66
N GLY A 27 22.97 7.11 -9.04
CA GLY A 27 22.43 7.71 -7.83
C GLY A 27 21.12 8.46 -8.07
N PHE A 28 21.10 9.27 -9.13
CA PHE A 28 19.88 9.94 -9.57
C PHE A 28 18.82 8.94 -10.06
N GLY A 29 19.21 7.90 -10.81
CA GLY A 29 18.30 6.84 -11.26
C GLY A 29 17.66 6.08 -10.10
N THR A 30 18.42 5.73 -9.06
CA THR A 30 17.88 5.06 -7.87
C THR A 30 16.93 5.96 -7.09
N SER A 31 17.26 7.25 -6.97
CA SER A 31 16.41 8.24 -6.29
C SER A 31 15.08 8.46 -7.01
N LEU A 32 15.13 8.61 -8.35
CA LEU A 32 13.93 8.69 -9.20
C LEU A 32 13.13 7.39 -9.18
N GLY A 33 13.79 6.24 -9.22
CA GLY A 33 13.14 4.93 -9.12
C GLY A 33 12.36 4.79 -7.82
N MET A 34 12.96 5.18 -6.68
CA MET A 34 12.29 5.14 -5.38
C MET A 34 11.09 6.09 -5.33
N LEU A 35 11.23 7.30 -5.91
CA LEU A 35 10.12 8.25 -6.02
C LEU A 35 8.96 7.68 -6.85
N VAL A 36 9.25 7.03 -7.98
CA VAL A 36 8.23 6.42 -8.83
C VAL A 36 7.55 5.26 -8.11
N VAL A 37 8.32 4.38 -7.47
CA VAL A 37 7.77 3.21 -6.77
C VAL A 37 6.89 3.64 -5.60
N CYS A 38 7.40 4.50 -4.71
CA CYS A 38 6.65 4.93 -3.52
C CYS A 38 5.57 5.96 -3.83
N GLY A 39 5.80 6.86 -4.78
CA GLY A 39 4.90 7.98 -5.09
C GLY A 39 3.83 7.65 -6.13
N ILE A 40 4.10 6.72 -7.05
CA ILE A 40 3.17 6.42 -8.16
C ILE A 40 2.66 4.99 -8.05
N ILE A 41 3.56 4.01 -7.98
CA ILE A 41 3.15 2.60 -8.02
C ILE A 41 2.37 2.23 -6.76
N TRP A 42 2.85 2.64 -5.58
CA TRP A 42 2.20 2.28 -4.31
C TRP A 42 0.75 2.80 -4.19
N PRO A 43 0.45 4.10 -4.44
CA PRO A 43 -0.93 4.59 -4.42
C PRO A 43 -1.84 3.91 -5.46
N LEU A 44 -1.31 3.59 -6.64
CA LEU A 44 -2.07 2.88 -7.68
C LEU A 44 -2.44 1.47 -7.21
N VAL A 45 -1.48 0.70 -6.71
CA VAL A 45 -1.71 -0.65 -6.16
C VAL A 45 -2.72 -0.61 -5.03
N TYR A 46 -2.60 0.37 -4.12
CA TYR A 46 -3.57 0.59 -3.04
C TYR A 46 -4.97 0.83 -3.60
N ARG A 47 -5.13 1.75 -4.56
CA ARG A 47 -6.42 2.07 -5.19
C ARG A 47 -7.03 0.86 -5.90
N PHE A 48 -6.24 0.03 -6.58
CA PHE A 48 -6.72 -1.19 -7.23
C PHE A 48 -7.15 -2.26 -6.22
N ASN A 49 -6.41 -2.43 -5.12
CA ASN A 49 -6.79 -3.34 -4.05
C ASN A 49 -8.12 -2.92 -3.43
N LEU A 50 -8.27 -1.64 -3.09
CA LEU A 50 -9.54 -1.11 -2.56
C LEU A 50 -10.69 -1.37 -3.53
N LYS A 51 -10.53 -1.04 -4.82
CA LYS A 51 -11.55 -1.35 -5.84
C LYS A 51 -11.89 -2.84 -5.92
N GLY A 52 -10.90 -3.72 -5.74
CA GLY A 52 -11.11 -5.17 -5.67
C GLY A 52 -11.96 -5.57 -4.46
N ILE A 53 -11.64 -5.06 -3.28
CA ILE A 53 -12.38 -5.30 -2.03
C ILE A 53 -13.82 -4.79 -2.17
N TYR A 54 -14.01 -3.57 -2.69
CA TYR A 54 -15.34 -3.02 -2.94
C TYR A 54 -16.18 -3.87 -3.89
N ARG A 55 -15.60 -4.36 -4.99
CA ARG A 55 -16.32 -5.24 -5.92
C ARG A 55 -16.73 -6.55 -5.27
N LYS A 56 -15.84 -7.16 -4.48
CA LYS A 56 -16.15 -8.38 -3.73
C LYS A 56 -17.27 -8.15 -2.72
N ARG A 57 -17.23 -7.03 -1.99
CA ARG A 57 -18.28 -6.66 -1.01
C ARG A 57 -19.61 -6.32 -1.68
N ALA A 58 -19.59 -5.63 -2.82
CA ALA A 58 -20.80 -5.27 -3.59
C ALA A 58 -21.49 -6.48 -4.24
N ALA A 59 -20.76 -7.57 -4.47
CA ALA A 59 -21.31 -8.81 -4.99
C ALA A 59 -22.06 -9.64 -3.94
N ILE A 60 -21.95 -9.31 -2.64
CA ILE A 60 -22.64 -10.00 -1.56
C ILE A 60 -24.00 -9.32 -1.35
N PRO A 61 -25.14 -10.02 -1.56
CA PRO A 61 -26.46 -9.45 -1.34
C PRO A 61 -26.67 -9.15 0.14
N LEU A 62 -27.37 -8.03 0.43
CA LEU A 62 -27.55 -7.52 1.79
C LEU A 62 -28.24 -8.53 2.72
N GLU A 63 -29.18 -9.31 2.17
CA GLU A 63 -29.90 -10.37 2.89
C GLU A 63 -28.97 -11.48 3.38
N GLU A 64 -27.94 -11.84 2.60
CA GLU A 64 -26.95 -12.86 2.99
C GLU A 64 -25.99 -12.32 4.06
N ILE A 65 -25.69 -11.02 4.03
CA ILE A 65 -24.86 -10.36 5.06
C ILE A 65 -25.59 -10.34 6.41
N GLN A 66 -26.87 -9.98 6.41
CA GLN A 66 -27.71 -9.94 7.61
C GLN A 66 -28.05 -11.35 8.14
N ALA A 67 -28.13 -12.35 7.27
CA ALA A 67 -28.33 -13.75 7.68
C ALA A 67 -27.07 -14.39 8.27
N LYS A 68 -25.87 -13.96 7.83
CA LYS A 68 -24.59 -14.58 8.21
C LYS A 68 -23.90 -13.89 9.38
N TYR A 69 -24.16 -12.59 9.59
CA TYR A 69 -23.54 -11.80 10.65
C TYR A 69 -24.60 -11.08 11.49
N THR A 70 -24.57 -11.32 12.80
CA THR A 70 -25.33 -10.52 13.77
C THR A 70 -24.75 -9.11 13.87
N GLU A 71 -25.56 -8.10 14.20
CA GLU A 71 -25.11 -6.69 14.29
C GLU A 71 -23.88 -6.49 15.19
N GLN A 72 -23.76 -7.27 16.27
CA GLN A 72 -22.61 -7.24 17.19
C GLN A 72 -21.32 -7.72 16.51
N GLN A 73 -21.35 -8.82 15.76
CA GLN A 73 -20.18 -9.32 15.01
C GLN A 73 -19.76 -8.37 13.89
N LEU A 74 -20.74 -7.69 13.29
CA LEU A 74 -20.47 -6.69 12.26
C LEU A 74 -19.77 -5.45 12.83
N SER A 75 -20.09 -5.08 14.07
CA SER A 75 -19.44 -4.01 14.83
C SER A 75 -18.00 -4.40 15.25
N GLU A 76 -17.79 -5.64 15.70
CA GLU A 76 -16.45 -6.15 16.03
C GLU A 76 -15.51 -6.26 14.82
N LEU A 77 -16.07 -6.47 13.62
CA LEU A 77 -15.27 -6.56 12.39
C LEU A 77 -14.67 -5.21 11.93
N GLY A 78 -15.19 -4.07 12.41
CA GLY A 78 -14.71 -2.73 12.06
C GLY A 78 -14.54 -2.51 10.55
N ASP A 79 -13.33 -2.16 10.11
CA ASP A 79 -12.97 -1.90 8.71
C ASP A 79 -13.10 -3.14 7.78
N CYS A 80 -13.07 -4.33 8.38
CA CYS A 80 -13.27 -5.58 7.65
C CYS A 80 -14.75 -5.86 7.35
N SER A 81 -15.69 -5.13 7.98
CA SER A 81 -17.13 -5.28 7.74
C SER A 81 -17.46 -5.13 6.25
N PRO A 82 -18.28 -6.02 5.66
CA PRO A 82 -18.76 -5.88 4.29
C PRO A 82 -19.53 -4.57 4.06
N LEU A 83 -20.10 -3.99 5.13
CA LEU A 83 -20.81 -2.71 5.11
C LEU A 83 -19.87 -1.51 5.26
N PHE A 84 -18.62 -1.71 5.68
CA PHE A 84 -17.68 -0.61 5.85
C PHE A 84 -17.28 -0.02 4.51
N ARG A 85 -17.67 1.23 4.31
CA ARG A 85 -17.24 2.06 3.19
C ARG A 85 -16.09 2.94 3.67
N TYR A 86 -14.90 2.68 3.14
CA TYR A 86 -13.78 3.62 3.22
C TYR A 86 -14.21 4.98 2.64
N SER A 87 -14.11 6.04 3.43
CA SER A 87 -14.24 7.40 2.89
C SER A 87 -13.07 7.64 1.94
N THR A 88 -13.37 8.09 0.72
CA THR A 88 -12.35 8.56 -0.23
C THR A 88 -11.82 9.93 0.21
#